data_AF-A0A2C9A6R1-F1
#
_entry.id   AF-A0A2C9A6R1-F1
#
_cell.length_a   1.000
_cell.length_b   1.000
_cell.length_c   1.000
_cell.angle_alpha   90.00
_cell.angle_beta   90.00
_cell.angle_gamma   90.00
#
_symmetry.space_group_name_H-M   'P 1'
#
loop_
_entity.id
_entity.type
_entity.pdbx_description
1 polymer ?
#
loop_
_entity_poly.entity_id
_entity_poly.type
_entity_poly.pdbx_seq_one_letter_code
_entity_poly.pdbx_strand_id
1 'polypeptide(L)'
;MKIRASFVQSIVTPCVALLALLSGCAGFTEDVAGNAMADSENAAPDAGTSPDAGTKDGNGLPDISAPQGTSDPVEPTPSEDIHPTTPNGSAYDIVVAARFESAKIRSTGKLLRSAAGDSITIVLEINGGCVKDGESFAYDQNFFFADSNTFAYSFRGDTLLLSKISEPDPYEADQQKYEESFIFVGGTSGKLDGIWKHSQCRYREDKMYCMNDGYDQFFKFDGDKVEYRVTDRVDYDYMQTVFVDQLFDFIGNGGSIQLETPYYYSSTKFGQERSGIVILEKTNTSVKFTQAERTFDLSVDYARYKDSLHVTLKSGDVSCVGTVRNMDDVLPGMCSDDNADYLWKSSSGAYTYERMNSREFEACIDGILGRNQND
;
A
#
# COMPACT_ATOMS: atom_id res chain seq x y z
N MET A 1 10.64 18.12 59.32
CA MET A 1 9.30 18.73 59.55
C MET A 1 8.55 18.55 58.22
N LYS A 2 7.51 17.75 58.01
CA LYS A 2 6.50 17.03 58.81
C LYS A 2 6.18 15.71 58.09
N ILE A 3 5.84 14.68 58.87
CA ILE A 3 5.25 13.40 58.48
C ILE A 3 3.74 13.58 58.24
N ARG A 4 3.15 12.82 57.29
CA ARG A 4 1.79 12.19 57.31
C ARG A 4 1.63 11.37 56.01
N ALA A 5 1.59 10.04 56.06
CA ALA A 5 0.44 9.14 56.31
C ALA A 5 -0.61 9.22 55.17
N SER A 6 -0.61 8.27 54.23
CA SER A 6 -1.36 6.99 54.21
C SER A 6 -2.84 7.16 53.90
N PHE A 7 -3.29 6.60 52.77
CA PHE A 7 -4.61 5.96 52.68
C PHE A 7 -4.56 4.80 51.68
N VAL A 8 -4.61 3.59 52.25
CA VAL A 8 -4.86 2.31 51.59
C VAL A 8 -6.36 2.07 51.71
N GLN A 9 -7.04 1.78 50.61
CA GLN A 9 -8.32 1.08 50.65
C GLN A 9 -8.38 0.02 49.56
N SER A 10 -8.01 -1.18 49.99
CA SER A 10 -8.32 -2.46 49.38
C SER A 10 -9.81 -2.76 49.61
N ILE A 11 -10.53 -3.12 48.55
CA ILE A 11 -11.79 -3.87 48.68
C ILE A 11 -11.70 -5.11 47.78
N VAL A 12 -11.86 -6.24 48.44
CA VAL A 12 -11.92 -7.61 47.93
C VAL A 12 -13.38 -7.93 47.52
N THR A 13 -13.57 -8.39 46.28
CA THR A 13 -14.28 -9.62 45.79
C THR A 13 -15.53 -10.10 46.58
N PRO A 14 -16.66 -10.60 45.97
CA PRO A 14 -16.64 -11.75 45.04
C PRO A 14 -17.74 -11.93 43.96
N CYS A 15 -17.47 -12.92 43.10
CA CYS A 15 -18.30 -13.60 42.09
C CYS A 15 -19.76 -13.88 42.47
N VAL A 16 -20.68 -13.83 41.50
CA VAL A 16 -21.71 -14.87 41.28
C VAL A 16 -22.11 -14.94 39.79
N ALA A 17 -22.11 -16.17 39.27
CA ALA A 17 -22.67 -16.66 38.01
C ALA A 17 -24.09 -16.16 37.65
N LEU A 18 -24.36 -15.98 36.36
CA LEU A 18 -25.69 -16.29 35.80
C LEU A 18 -25.56 -16.79 34.37
N LEU A 19 -25.63 -18.11 34.24
CA LEU A 19 -25.94 -18.83 33.01
C LEU A 19 -27.46 -19.11 33.01
N ALA A 20 -28.03 -19.11 31.81
CA ALA A 20 -29.25 -19.81 31.36
C ALA A 20 -30.52 -18.97 31.06
N LEU A 21 -31.02 -19.27 29.86
CA LEU A 21 -32.41 -19.23 29.37
C LEU A 21 -32.96 -17.88 28.89
N LEU A 22 -33.14 -17.76 27.57
CA LEU A 22 -34.47 -17.65 26.97
C LEU A 22 -34.43 -18.08 25.48
N SER A 23 -35.28 -19.06 25.19
CA SER A 23 -35.60 -19.65 23.89
C SER A 23 -37.05 -19.31 23.53
N GLY A 24 -37.33 -19.08 22.25
CA GLY A 24 -38.69 -19.06 21.64
C GLY A 24 -39.34 -17.67 21.57
N CYS A 25 -40.16 -17.30 20.58
CA CYS A 25 -40.77 -17.95 19.42
C CYS A 25 -41.39 -16.85 18.52
N ALA A 26 -41.77 -17.25 17.29
CA ALA A 26 -42.71 -16.59 16.34
C ALA A 26 -42.18 -15.35 15.59
N GLY A 27 -42.21 -15.26 14.26
CA GLY A 27 -43.06 -15.93 13.28
C GLY A 27 -44.29 -15.08 12.98
N PHE A 28 -44.20 -14.21 11.97
CA PHE A 28 -45.36 -13.70 11.24
C PHE A 28 -45.01 -13.63 9.75
N THR A 29 -45.86 -14.32 9.00
CA THR A 29 -45.94 -14.46 7.56
C THR A 29 -46.88 -13.42 6.96
N GLU A 30 -46.85 -13.33 5.62
CA GLU A 30 -47.85 -12.76 4.71
C GLU A 30 -47.94 -11.23 4.63
N ASP A 31 -48.22 -10.60 3.51
CA ASP A 31 -48.06 -10.84 2.07
C ASP A 31 -48.66 -9.59 1.39
N VAL A 32 -48.60 -9.53 0.06
CA VAL A 32 -49.48 -8.73 -0.83
C VAL A 32 -49.02 -7.30 -1.22
N ALA A 33 -48.32 -7.29 -2.35
CA ALA A 33 -48.69 -6.65 -3.63
C ALA A 33 -48.93 -5.13 -3.74
N GLY A 34 -48.39 -4.56 -4.83
CA GLY A 34 -49.00 -3.40 -5.47
C GLY A 34 -48.08 -2.56 -6.34
N ASN A 35 -48.05 -2.90 -7.63
CA ASN A 35 -47.55 -2.14 -8.78
C ASN A 35 -47.57 -0.60 -8.72
N ALA A 36 -46.64 -0.02 -9.50
CA ALA A 36 -46.86 0.93 -10.62
C ALA A 36 -46.04 2.24 -10.56
N MET A 37 -45.02 2.28 -11.42
CA MET A 37 -44.82 3.23 -12.53
C MET A 37 -45.15 4.73 -12.36
N ALA A 38 -44.12 5.52 -12.70
CA ALA A 38 -44.12 6.66 -13.63
C ALA A 38 -44.24 8.11 -13.11
N ASP A 39 -43.26 8.88 -13.61
CA ASP A 39 -43.32 10.25 -14.15
C ASP A 39 -43.24 11.50 -13.24
N SER A 40 -42.14 12.22 -13.48
CA SER A 40 -42.08 13.56 -14.08
C SER A 40 -42.27 14.82 -13.22
N GLU A 41 -41.28 15.70 -13.42
CA GLU A 41 -41.34 17.18 -13.47
C GLU A 41 -41.30 18.04 -12.20
N ASN A 42 -40.15 18.74 -12.09
CA ASN A 42 -40.00 20.19 -12.02
C ASN A 42 -41.00 21.02 -11.19
N ALA A 43 -40.48 21.65 -10.15
CA ALA A 43 -40.86 23.01 -9.79
C ALA A 43 -39.66 23.75 -9.16
N ALA A 44 -39.30 24.89 -9.75
CA ALA A 44 -38.41 25.89 -9.16
C ALA A 44 -39.04 26.50 -7.89
N PRO A 45 -38.26 27.30 -7.12
CA PRO A 45 -38.67 28.70 -7.11
C PRO A 45 -37.52 29.73 -7.12
N ASP A 46 -37.83 30.77 -7.86
CA ASP A 46 -37.69 32.20 -7.59
C ASP A 46 -36.37 32.89 -7.26
N ALA A 47 -36.21 33.96 -8.04
CA ALA A 47 -35.21 34.99 -8.02
C ALA A 47 -35.45 36.01 -6.89
N GLY A 48 -34.37 36.66 -6.45
CA GLY A 48 -34.43 37.78 -5.51
C GLY A 48 -33.14 38.57 -5.40
N THR A 49 -32.86 39.39 -6.42
CA THR A 49 -32.25 40.74 -6.36
C THR A 49 -30.85 40.97 -5.76
N SER A 50 -29.95 41.43 -6.65
CA SER A 50 -28.73 42.24 -6.43
C SER A 50 -29.09 43.71 -6.10
N PRO A 51 -28.19 44.55 -5.53
CA PRO A 51 -27.29 45.34 -6.40
C PRO A 51 -25.86 45.62 -5.87
N ASP A 52 -24.94 45.63 -6.84
CA ASP A 52 -23.78 46.52 -7.09
C ASP A 52 -22.89 47.08 -5.96
N ALA A 53 -21.57 46.82 -6.12
CA ALA A 53 -20.53 47.86 -6.09
C ALA A 53 -19.20 47.40 -6.75
N GLY A 54 -18.93 47.91 -7.96
CA GLY A 54 -17.72 48.71 -8.22
C GLY A 54 -16.33 48.04 -8.39
N THR A 55 -15.89 48.03 -9.66
CA THR A 55 -14.58 48.50 -10.18
C THR A 55 -13.26 47.71 -9.97
N LYS A 56 -12.78 47.19 -11.12
CA LYS A 56 -11.53 47.51 -11.86
C LYS A 56 -10.25 46.66 -11.69
N ASP A 57 -9.68 46.43 -12.88
CA ASP A 57 -8.31 46.08 -13.27
C ASP A 57 -7.90 44.61 -12.97
N GLY A 58 -7.56 43.75 -13.93
CA GLY A 58 -6.92 43.96 -15.23
C GLY A 58 -5.59 43.21 -15.22
N ASN A 59 -5.54 42.02 -15.83
CA ASN A 59 -4.42 41.48 -16.63
C ASN A 59 -4.65 40.00 -16.93
N GLY A 60 -4.68 39.69 -18.23
CA GLY A 60 -5.01 38.39 -18.78
C GLY A 60 -3.95 37.33 -18.56
N LEU A 61 -4.40 36.10 -18.34
CA LEU A 61 -3.61 34.89 -18.56
C LEU A 61 -3.49 34.64 -20.07
N PRO A 62 -2.31 34.25 -20.57
CA PRO A 62 -2.16 33.76 -21.94
C PRO A 62 -2.76 32.35 -22.08
N ASP A 63 -3.65 32.25 -23.07
CA ASP A 63 -4.13 31.03 -23.71
C ASP A 63 -2.95 30.30 -24.39
N ILE A 64 -2.63 29.10 -23.91
CA ILE A 64 -1.63 28.21 -24.52
C ILE A 64 -2.36 26.98 -25.05
N SER A 65 -3.16 27.20 -26.08
CA SER A 65 -3.63 26.15 -26.98
C SER A 65 -2.43 25.52 -27.72
N ALA A 66 -1.95 24.37 -27.24
CA ALA A 66 -0.95 23.56 -27.95
C ALA A 66 -1.62 22.72 -29.06
N PRO A 67 -0.98 22.57 -30.24
CA PRO A 67 -1.57 21.89 -31.39
C PRO A 67 -1.70 20.38 -31.17
N GLN A 68 -2.91 19.85 -31.42
CA GLN A 68 -3.18 18.42 -31.52
C GLN A 68 -2.46 17.87 -32.76
N GLY A 69 -1.33 17.20 -32.53
CA GLY A 69 -0.68 16.34 -33.52
C GLY A 69 -1.49 15.06 -33.69
N THR A 70 -2.09 14.91 -34.87
CA THR A 70 -2.74 13.68 -35.34
C THR A 70 -1.67 12.60 -35.55
N SER A 71 -1.57 11.65 -34.63
CA SER A 71 -0.94 10.36 -34.88
C SER A 71 -2.04 9.32 -35.08
N ASP A 72 -2.11 8.76 -36.28
CA ASP A 72 -3.07 7.73 -36.66
C ASP A 72 -3.02 6.52 -35.70
N PRO A 73 -4.15 5.84 -35.44
CA PRO A 73 -4.17 4.65 -34.61
C PRO A 73 -3.47 3.51 -35.36
N VAL A 74 -2.43 2.95 -34.76
CA VAL A 74 -1.87 1.66 -35.19
C VAL A 74 -2.90 0.59 -34.85
N GLU A 75 -3.53 0.05 -35.88
CA GLU A 75 -4.47 -1.07 -35.85
C GLU A 75 -3.75 -2.32 -35.28
N PRO A 76 -4.25 -2.96 -34.20
CA PRO A 76 -3.67 -4.19 -33.72
C PRO A 76 -3.96 -5.32 -34.72
N THR A 77 -2.90 -5.96 -35.20
CA THR A 77 -2.99 -7.15 -36.05
C THR A 77 -3.75 -8.25 -35.30
N PRO A 78 -4.74 -8.94 -35.92
CA PRO A 78 -5.44 -10.03 -35.26
C PRO A 78 -4.46 -11.17 -35.00
N SER A 79 -4.18 -11.47 -33.74
CA SER A 79 -3.47 -12.68 -33.36
C SER A 79 -4.37 -13.87 -33.66
N GLU A 80 -3.87 -14.78 -34.50
CA GLU A 80 -4.52 -16.05 -34.84
C GLU A 80 -4.99 -16.79 -33.58
N ASP A 81 -6.23 -17.27 -33.65
CA ASP A 81 -6.84 -18.22 -32.72
C ASP A 81 -5.95 -19.46 -32.56
N ILE A 82 -5.17 -19.49 -31.49
CA ILE A 82 -4.64 -20.74 -30.95
C ILE A 82 -5.60 -21.12 -29.83
N HIS A 83 -6.50 -22.05 -30.12
CA HIS A 83 -7.15 -22.87 -29.11
C HIS A 83 -6.26 -24.08 -28.78
N PRO A 84 -5.59 -24.13 -27.61
CA PRO A 84 -5.08 -25.39 -27.10
C PRO A 84 -6.17 -26.01 -26.23
N THR A 85 -6.85 -27.00 -26.80
CA THR A 85 -7.57 -27.99 -26.00
C THR A 85 -6.57 -29.04 -25.52
N THR A 86 -6.13 -28.99 -24.26
CA THR A 86 -5.95 -30.15 -23.36
C THR A 86 -5.44 -29.75 -21.96
N PRO A 87 -5.75 -30.53 -20.90
CA PRO A 87 -5.67 -30.11 -19.51
C PRO A 87 -4.34 -30.49 -18.84
N ASN A 88 -3.66 -29.51 -18.24
CA ASN A 88 -2.82 -29.59 -17.04
C ASN A 88 -2.18 -28.21 -16.81
N GLY A 89 -2.07 -27.79 -15.54
CA GLY A 89 -1.72 -26.43 -15.10
C GLY A 89 -0.75 -25.70 -16.03
N SER A 90 -1.13 -24.48 -16.41
CA SER A 90 -0.38 -23.68 -17.37
C SER A 90 1.07 -23.50 -16.89
N ALA A 91 2.03 -23.34 -17.81
CA ALA A 91 3.42 -23.03 -17.44
C ALA A 91 3.52 -21.81 -16.50
N TYR A 92 2.54 -20.91 -16.58
CA TYR A 92 2.36 -19.77 -15.69
C TYR A 92 2.06 -20.19 -14.23
N ASP A 93 1.17 -21.16 -14.02
CA ASP A 93 0.83 -21.67 -12.68
C ASP A 93 2.05 -22.27 -11.96
N ILE A 94 2.93 -22.94 -12.71
CA ILE A 94 4.19 -23.50 -12.18
C ILE A 94 5.11 -22.37 -11.68
N VAL A 95 5.22 -21.28 -12.44
CA VAL A 95 6.03 -20.11 -12.06
C VAL A 95 5.44 -19.41 -10.83
N VAL A 96 4.12 -19.25 -10.77
CA VAL A 96 3.42 -18.67 -9.61
C VAL A 96 3.66 -19.51 -8.35
N ALA A 97 3.50 -20.84 -8.44
CA ALA A 97 3.75 -21.74 -7.32
C ALA A 97 5.21 -21.70 -6.84
N ALA A 98 6.19 -21.73 -7.75
CA ALA A 98 7.61 -21.65 -7.39
C ALA A 98 7.95 -20.32 -6.70
N ARG A 99 7.41 -19.20 -7.21
CA ARG A 99 7.59 -17.86 -6.60
C ARG A 99 6.93 -17.78 -5.22
N PHE A 100 5.73 -18.33 -5.06
CA PHE A 100 5.05 -18.43 -3.77
C PHE A 100 5.89 -19.21 -2.75
N GLU A 101 6.49 -20.34 -3.13
CA GLU A 101 7.31 -21.13 -2.21
C GLU A 101 8.60 -20.41 -1.77
N SER A 102 9.13 -19.52 -2.60
CA SER A 102 10.27 -18.66 -2.23
C SER A 102 9.89 -17.40 -1.45
N ALA A 103 8.61 -17.05 -1.40
CA ALA A 103 8.13 -15.81 -0.79
C ALA A 103 8.09 -15.90 0.75
N LYS A 104 8.30 -14.77 1.42
CA LYS A 104 8.25 -14.68 2.88
C LYS A 104 6.79 -14.76 3.35
N ILE A 105 6.51 -15.65 4.30
CA ILE A 105 5.24 -15.68 5.03
C ILE A 105 5.11 -14.39 5.82
N ARG A 106 4.03 -13.64 5.57
CA ARG A 106 3.70 -12.43 6.33
C ARG A 106 2.62 -12.69 7.35
N SER A 107 1.61 -13.46 6.98
CA SER A 107 0.55 -13.83 7.90
C SER A 107 -0.14 -15.11 7.47
N THR A 108 -0.78 -15.74 8.44
CA THR A 108 -1.68 -16.88 8.24
C THR A 108 -3.00 -16.56 8.93
N GLY A 109 -4.07 -17.25 8.58
CA GLY A 109 -5.31 -17.11 9.30
C GLY A 109 -6.44 -17.90 8.66
N LYS A 110 -7.64 -17.32 8.66
CA LYS A 110 -8.88 -18.01 8.28
C LYS A 110 -9.55 -17.40 7.06
N LEU A 111 -10.20 -18.25 6.29
CA LEU A 111 -11.06 -17.91 5.18
C LEU A 111 -12.49 -18.31 5.52
N LEU A 112 -13.35 -17.32 5.74
CA LEU A 112 -14.75 -17.55 6.06
C LEU A 112 -15.58 -17.32 4.80
N ARG A 113 -16.45 -18.27 4.45
CA ARG A 113 -17.35 -18.15 3.29
C ARG A 113 -18.74 -17.75 3.77
N SER A 114 -19.40 -16.86 3.04
CA SER A 114 -20.81 -16.56 3.30
C SER A 114 -21.66 -17.82 3.05
N ALA A 115 -22.80 -17.92 3.74
CA ALA A 115 -23.73 -19.03 3.54
C ALA A 115 -24.27 -19.07 2.09
N ALA A 116 -24.37 -17.92 1.43
CA ALA A 116 -24.79 -17.80 0.03
C ALA A 116 -23.68 -18.19 -0.97
N GLY A 117 -22.41 -18.23 -0.54
CA GLY A 117 -21.26 -18.56 -1.39
C GLY A 117 -20.88 -17.45 -2.38
N ASP A 118 -21.28 -16.22 -2.12
CA ASP A 118 -21.05 -15.03 -2.95
C ASP A 118 -19.92 -14.12 -2.43
N SER A 119 -19.48 -14.35 -1.19
CA SER A 119 -18.49 -13.52 -0.52
C SER A 119 -17.60 -14.34 0.42
N ILE A 120 -16.40 -13.81 0.62
CA ILE A 120 -15.39 -14.35 1.52
C ILE A 120 -14.93 -13.28 2.49
N THR A 121 -14.62 -13.68 3.71
CA THR A 121 -13.90 -12.84 4.68
C THR A 121 -12.54 -13.47 4.90
N ILE A 122 -11.50 -12.72 4.55
CA ILE A 122 -10.11 -13.08 4.80
C ILE A 122 -9.74 -12.49 6.15
N VAL A 123 -9.41 -13.35 7.11
CA VAL A 123 -8.93 -12.97 8.44
C VAL A 123 -7.44 -13.28 8.50
N LEU A 124 -6.59 -12.26 8.57
CA LEU A 124 -5.16 -12.40 8.72
C LEU A 124 -4.79 -12.21 10.19
N GLU A 125 -4.17 -13.24 10.77
CA GLU A 125 -3.85 -13.30 12.19
C GLU A 125 -2.35 -13.05 12.39
N ILE A 126 -2.01 -12.21 13.37
CA ILE A 126 -0.67 -11.98 13.88
C ILE A 126 -0.60 -12.63 15.25
N ASN A 127 0.35 -13.55 15.43
CA ASN A 127 0.59 -14.25 16.68
C ASN A 127 1.99 -13.88 17.18
N GLY A 128 2.05 -13.34 18.40
CA GLY A 128 3.25 -12.76 18.96
C GLY A 128 3.50 -11.34 18.47
N GLY A 129 4.06 -10.49 19.31
CA GLY A 129 4.33 -9.10 18.95
C GLY A 129 5.18 -8.38 19.97
N CYS A 130 5.83 -7.31 19.53
CA CYS A 130 6.48 -6.39 20.44
C CYS A 130 5.43 -5.49 21.09
N VAL A 131 5.34 -5.52 22.41
CA VAL A 131 4.40 -4.71 23.18
C VAL A 131 5.14 -3.89 24.23
N LYS A 132 4.46 -2.89 24.77
CA LYS A 132 4.96 -2.13 25.91
C LYS A 132 4.20 -2.56 27.16
N ASP A 133 4.89 -3.27 28.06
CA ASP A 133 4.34 -3.70 29.36
C ASP A 133 4.80 -2.71 30.44
N GLY A 134 3.90 -1.82 30.84
CA GLY A 134 4.23 -0.68 31.69
C GLY A 134 5.19 0.30 30.99
N GLU A 135 6.40 0.44 31.52
CA GLU A 135 7.40 1.38 30.99
C GLU A 135 8.39 0.75 30.01
N SER A 136 8.45 -0.59 29.93
CA SER A 136 9.45 -1.32 29.15
C SER A 136 8.87 -2.07 27.95
N PHE A 137 9.68 -2.23 26.91
CA PHE A 137 9.38 -3.06 25.75
C PHE A 137 9.69 -4.53 26.02
N ALA A 138 8.75 -5.41 25.67
CA ALA A 138 8.92 -6.86 25.77
C ALA A 138 8.15 -7.57 24.65
N TYR A 139 8.71 -8.67 24.17
CA TYR A 139 8.04 -9.52 23.20
C TYR A 139 7.00 -10.40 23.89
N ASP A 140 5.72 -10.18 23.59
CA ASP A 140 4.63 -11.01 24.09
C ASP A 140 4.29 -12.08 23.05
N GLN A 141 4.56 -13.35 23.38
CA GLN A 141 4.23 -14.49 22.53
C GLN A 141 2.72 -14.74 22.44
N ASN A 142 1.94 -14.25 23.41
CA ASN A 142 0.49 -14.42 23.46
C ASN A 142 -0.27 -13.24 22.85
N PHE A 143 0.44 -12.19 22.41
CA PHE A 143 -0.18 -11.10 21.68
C PHE A 143 -0.90 -11.66 20.46
N PHE A 144 -2.15 -11.26 20.30
CA PHE A 144 -2.99 -11.67 19.19
C PHE A 144 -3.66 -10.45 18.59
N PHE A 145 -3.51 -10.30 17.28
CA PHE A 145 -4.25 -9.34 16.49
C PHE A 145 -4.78 -10.03 15.24
N ALA A 146 -5.99 -9.65 14.82
CA ALA A 146 -6.56 -10.11 13.58
C ALA A 146 -7.12 -8.90 12.82
N ASP A 147 -6.72 -8.77 11.55
CA ASP A 147 -7.38 -7.89 10.60
C ASP A 147 -8.25 -8.72 9.67
N SER A 148 -9.41 -8.20 9.32
CA SER A 148 -10.37 -8.91 8.48
C SER A 148 -10.94 -8.01 7.41
N ASN A 149 -10.91 -8.50 6.18
CA ASN A 149 -11.54 -7.83 5.05
C ASN A 149 -12.51 -8.79 4.36
N THR A 150 -13.73 -8.30 4.12
CA THR A 150 -14.77 -9.04 3.39
C THR A 150 -14.82 -8.57 1.95
N PHE A 151 -14.90 -9.53 1.03
CA PHE A 151 -14.95 -9.31 -0.41
C PHE A 151 -16.10 -10.11 -1.01
N ALA A 152 -16.83 -9.51 -1.95
CA ALA A 152 -17.50 -10.31 -2.98
C ALA A 152 -16.41 -10.95 -3.86
N TYR A 153 -16.63 -12.16 -4.36
CA TYR A 153 -15.66 -12.79 -5.25
C TYR A 153 -16.30 -13.37 -6.50
N SER A 154 -15.57 -13.35 -7.61
CA SER A 154 -16.00 -13.94 -8.88
C SER A 154 -14.82 -14.45 -9.69
N PHE A 155 -15.09 -15.33 -10.66
CA PHE A 155 -14.08 -15.84 -11.58
C PHE A 155 -14.32 -15.32 -13.00
N ARG A 156 -13.25 -14.88 -13.66
CA ARG A 156 -13.23 -14.57 -15.09
C ARG A 156 -12.13 -15.39 -15.74
N GLY A 157 -12.50 -16.56 -16.30
CA GLY A 157 -11.51 -17.52 -16.78
C GLY A 157 -10.65 -18.05 -15.61
N ASP A 158 -9.34 -17.89 -15.72
CA ASP A 158 -8.33 -18.25 -14.71
C ASP A 158 -8.05 -17.12 -13.70
N THR A 159 -8.80 -16.02 -13.77
CA THR A 159 -8.62 -14.87 -12.88
C THR A 159 -9.66 -14.89 -11.77
N LEU A 160 -9.21 -14.72 -10.52
CA LEU A 160 -10.05 -14.44 -9.36
C LEU A 160 -10.14 -12.93 -9.16
N LEU A 161 -11.37 -12.42 -9.04
CA LEU A 161 -11.65 -11.04 -8.65
C LEU A 161 -12.14 -11.01 -7.21
N LEU A 162 -11.52 -10.17 -6.38
CA LEU A 162 -12.00 -9.85 -5.04
C LEU A 162 -12.47 -8.39 -5.01
N SER A 163 -13.76 -8.17 -4.81
CA SER A 163 -14.40 -6.87 -4.91
C SER A 163 -14.89 -6.38 -3.56
N LYS A 164 -14.69 -5.10 -3.26
CA LYS A 164 -15.23 -4.44 -2.07
C LYS A 164 -15.70 -3.03 -2.41
N ILE A 165 -16.59 -2.49 -1.58
CA ILE A 165 -16.91 -1.06 -1.63
C ILE A 165 -15.82 -0.34 -0.84
N SER A 166 -15.07 0.53 -1.51
CA SER A 166 -14.14 1.44 -0.86
C SER A 166 -14.93 2.57 -0.21
N GLU A 167 -14.71 2.76 1.08
CA GLU A 167 -15.26 3.90 1.80
C GLU A 167 -14.43 5.16 1.46
N PRO A 168 -15.05 6.35 1.39
CA PRO A 168 -14.35 7.61 1.22
C PRO A 168 -13.29 7.81 2.29
N ASP A 169 -12.12 8.28 1.89
CA ASP A 169 -11.18 8.87 2.83
C ASP A 169 -11.81 10.15 3.42
N PRO A 170 -12.00 10.24 4.75
CA PRO A 170 -12.60 11.43 5.38
C PRO A 170 -11.77 12.70 5.18
N TYR A 171 -10.51 12.59 4.75
CA TYR A 171 -9.63 13.72 4.45
C TYR A 171 -9.70 14.17 2.98
N GLU A 172 -10.34 13.40 2.10
CA GLU A 172 -10.58 13.78 0.70
C GLU A 172 -12.05 14.16 0.50
N ALA A 173 -12.33 15.47 0.57
CA ALA A 173 -13.68 16.03 0.62
C ALA A 173 -14.63 15.62 -0.52
N ASP A 174 -14.08 15.18 -1.66
CA ASP A 174 -14.83 14.85 -2.88
C ASP A 174 -14.84 13.34 -3.20
N GLN A 175 -14.29 12.49 -2.33
CA GLN A 175 -14.24 11.05 -2.61
C GLN A 175 -15.61 10.41 -2.34
N GLN A 176 -16.23 9.83 -3.38
CA GLN A 176 -17.45 9.05 -3.23
C GLN A 176 -17.13 7.57 -2.99
N LYS A 177 -18.07 6.82 -2.42
CA LYS A 177 -17.97 5.37 -2.35
C LYS A 177 -17.85 4.81 -3.76
N TYR A 178 -16.87 3.94 -4.00
CA TYR A 178 -16.70 3.26 -5.29
C TYR A 178 -16.43 1.77 -5.09
N GLU A 179 -16.82 0.97 -6.07
CA GLU A 179 -16.44 -0.44 -6.10
C GLU A 179 -14.98 -0.57 -6.55
N GLU A 180 -14.19 -1.30 -5.77
CA GLU A 180 -12.82 -1.65 -6.11
C GLU A 180 -12.69 -3.16 -6.23
N SER A 181 -12.17 -3.64 -7.37
CA SER A 181 -11.94 -5.07 -7.62
C SER A 181 -10.46 -5.36 -7.81
N PHE A 182 -9.90 -6.17 -6.93
CA PHE A 182 -8.52 -6.66 -6.99
C PHE A 182 -8.42 -7.89 -7.87
N ILE A 183 -7.42 -7.92 -8.74
CA ILE A 183 -7.25 -8.95 -9.76
C ILE A 183 -6.17 -9.93 -9.31
N PHE A 184 -6.52 -11.21 -9.26
CA PHE A 184 -5.62 -12.29 -8.89
C PHE A 184 -5.53 -13.33 -9.99
N VAL A 185 -4.31 -13.80 -10.27
CA VAL A 185 -4.00 -14.74 -11.34
C VAL A 185 -3.31 -15.98 -10.78
N GLY A 186 -3.52 -17.12 -11.45
CA GLY A 186 -3.05 -18.43 -11.03
C GLY A 186 -4.20 -19.33 -10.58
N GLY A 187 -3.99 -20.10 -9.51
CA GLY A 187 -5.01 -20.96 -8.93
C GLY A 187 -5.58 -21.99 -9.92
N THR A 188 -6.84 -22.34 -9.74
CA THR A 188 -7.58 -23.16 -10.71
C THR A 188 -8.88 -22.44 -11.05
N SER A 189 -9.16 -22.28 -12.34
CA SER A 189 -10.39 -21.63 -12.82
C SER A 189 -11.65 -22.16 -12.11
N GLY A 190 -12.46 -21.25 -11.58
CA GLY A 190 -13.71 -21.56 -10.88
C GLY A 190 -13.55 -22.18 -9.49
N LYS A 191 -12.33 -22.36 -8.97
CA LYS A 191 -12.06 -22.92 -7.64
C LYS A 191 -11.33 -21.91 -6.78
N LEU A 192 -11.89 -21.57 -5.62
CA LEU A 192 -11.24 -20.61 -4.73
C LEU A 192 -9.94 -21.17 -4.14
N ASP A 193 -9.89 -22.45 -3.81
CA ASP A 193 -8.71 -23.09 -3.24
C ASP A 193 -7.58 -23.12 -4.27
N GLY A 194 -6.41 -22.61 -3.90
CA GLY A 194 -5.30 -22.40 -4.82
C GLY A 194 -4.37 -21.27 -4.38
N ILE A 195 -3.30 -21.08 -5.15
CA ILE A 195 -2.33 -19.98 -4.97
C ILE A 195 -2.67 -18.88 -5.97
N TRP A 196 -2.92 -17.70 -5.45
CA TRP A 196 -3.41 -16.52 -6.17
C TRP A 196 -2.39 -15.39 -6.05
N LYS A 197 -1.78 -15.00 -7.16
CA LYS A 197 -0.87 -13.85 -7.23
C LYS A 197 -1.68 -12.59 -7.52
N HIS A 198 -1.54 -11.55 -6.71
CA HIS A 198 -2.11 -10.23 -7.02
C HIS A 198 -1.40 -9.65 -8.26
N SER A 199 -2.17 -9.22 -9.27
CA SER A 199 -1.60 -8.68 -10.51
C SER A 199 -1.07 -7.25 -10.37
N GLN A 200 -1.25 -6.62 -9.20
CA GLN A 200 -1.04 -5.18 -8.95
C GLN A 200 -1.93 -4.25 -9.79
N CYS A 201 -2.85 -4.80 -10.58
CA CYS A 201 -3.91 -4.06 -11.21
C CYS A 201 -5.21 -4.25 -10.43
N ARG A 202 -6.00 -3.19 -10.38
CA ARG A 202 -7.33 -3.17 -9.79
C ARG A 202 -8.29 -2.40 -10.67
N TYR A 203 -9.54 -2.81 -10.70
CA TYR A 203 -10.62 -1.97 -11.21
C TYR A 203 -11.06 -1.03 -10.10
N ARG A 204 -11.23 0.24 -10.41
CA ARG A 204 -12.08 1.15 -9.64
C ARG A 204 -13.21 1.55 -10.57
N GLU A 205 -14.43 1.17 -10.21
CA GLU A 205 -15.57 1.20 -11.10
C GLU A 205 -15.27 0.43 -12.40
N ASP A 206 -15.30 1.09 -13.56
CA ASP A 206 -15.03 0.51 -14.87
C ASP A 206 -13.59 0.74 -15.37
N LYS A 207 -12.76 1.46 -14.61
CA LYS A 207 -11.39 1.80 -15.01
C LYS A 207 -10.36 0.93 -14.32
N MET A 208 -9.39 0.45 -15.11
CA MET A 208 -8.27 -0.32 -14.60
C MET A 208 -7.11 0.60 -14.21
N TYR A 209 -6.61 0.42 -12.99
CA TYR A 209 -5.44 1.10 -12.44
C TYR A 209 -4.40 0.06 -12.09
N CYS A 210 -3.23 0.15 -12.71
CA CYS A 210 -2.11 -0.73 -12.43
C CYS A 210 -1.05 0.02 -11.63
N MET A 211 -0.70 -0.56 -10.48
CA MET A 211 0.47 -0.17 -9.71
C MET A 211 1.66 -0.95 -10.25
N ASN A 212 2.84 -0.35 -10.22
CA ASN A 212 4.10 -1.04 -10.54
C ASN A 212 4.93 -1.04 -9.26
N ASP A 213 4.47 -1.76 -8.26
CA ASP A 213 5.15 -1.80 -6.97
C ASP A 213 6.31 -2.82 -7.01
N GLY A 214 7.35 -2.60 -6.20
CA GLY A 214 8.56 -3.42 -6.15
C GLY A 214 8.42 -4.80 -5.50
N TYR A 215 7.19 -5.28 -5.26
CA TYR A 215 6.92 -6.52 -4.55
C TYR A 215 5.71 -7.27 -5.13
N ASP A 216 5.79 -8.59 -5.19
CA ASP A 216 4.66 -9.46 -5.52
C ASP A 216 3.96 -9.92 -4.23
N GLN A 217 2.63 -10.00 -4.25
CA GLN A 217 1.79 -10.46 -3.15
C GLN A 217 1.04 -11.73 -3.57
N PHE A 218 0.89 -12.66 -2.63
CA PHE A 218 0.20 -13.93 -2.86
C PHE A 218 -0.75 -14.26 -1.72
N PHE A 219 -1.90 -14.81 -2.08
CA PHE A 219 -2.73 -15.58 -1.15
C PHE A 219 -2.71 -17.05 -1.54
N LYS A 220 -2.65 -17.93 -0.54
CA LYS A 220 -3.02 -19.33 -0.71
C LYS A 220 -4.28 -19.60 0.10
N PHE A 221 -5.32 -20.07 -0.58
CA PHE A 221 -6.56 -20.52 0.04
C PHE A 221 -6.58 -22.05 0.05
N ASP A 222 -6.82 -22.64 1.21
CA ASP A 222 -6.86 -24.09 1.42
C ASP A 222 -7.97 -24.42 2.42
N GLY A 223 -9.16 -24.72 1.91
CA GLY A 223 -10.37 -24.89 2.72
C GLY A 223 -10.79 -23.61 3.46
N ASP A 224 -10.62 -23.63 4.78
CA ASP A 224 -10.92 -22.54 5.72
C ASP A 224 -9.66 -21.76 6.15
N LYS A 225 -8.51 -22.04 5.53
CA LYS A 225 -7.22 -21.40 5.85
C LYS A 225 -6.80 -20.43 4.76
N VAL A 226 -6.13 -19.36 5.20
CA VAL A 226 -5.41 -18.44 4.32
C VAL A 226 -3.96 -18.32 4.74
N GLU A 227 -3.08 -18.21 3.75
CA GLU A 227 -1.68 -17.83 3.94
C GLU A 227 -1.34 -16.68 3.00
N TYR A 228 -0.77 -15.62 3.54
CA TYR A 228 -0.37 -14.42 2.82
C TYR A 228 1.15 -14.32 2.77
N ARG A 229 1.69 -14.23 1.56
CA ARG A 229 3.14 -14.13 1.32
C ARG A 229 3.48 -12.92 0.46
N VAL A 230 4.69 -12.39 0.67
CA VAL A 230 5.26 -11.31 -0.16
C VAL A 230 6.69 -11.64 -0.56
N THR A 231 7.10 -11.18 -1.74
CA THR A 231 8.48 -11.29 -2.22
C THR A 231 8.85 -10.08 -3.05
N ASP A 232 10.13 -9.74 -3.08
CA ASP A 232 10.65 -8.72 -3.98
C ASP A 232 10.46 -9.14 -5.45
N ARG A 233 10.17 -8.15 -6.30
CA ARG A 233 10.12 -8.35 -7.75
C ARG A 233 11.54 -8.30 -8.33
N VAL A 234 11.91 -9.32 -9.10
CA VAL A 234 13.30 -9.55 -9.54
C VAL A 234 13.75 -8.51 -10.57
N ASP A 235 12.83 -8.07 -11.41
CA ASP A 235 13.03 -7.17 -12.53
C ASP A 235 12.53 -5.75 -12.25
N TYR A 236 12.32 -5.40 -10.97
CA TYR A 236 11.85 -4.08 -10.61
C TYR A 236 12.88 -3.00 -10.92
N ASP A 237 12.45 -1.94 -11.61
CA ASP A 237 13.27 -0.78 -11.91
C ASP A 237 13.27 0.20 -10.72
N TYR A 238 14.21 0.00 -9.79
CA TYR A 238 14.41 0.90 -8.65
C TYR A 238 14.80 2.31 -9.07
N MET A 239 15.27 2.50 -10.31
CA MET A 239 15.60 3.81 -10.87
C MET A 239 14.36 4.53 -11.43
N GLN A 240 13.17 3.91 -11.35
CA GLN A 240 11.86 4.51 -11.62
C GLN A 240 10.99 4.51 -10.37
N THR A 241 11.49 5.13 -9.31
CA THR A 241 10.83 5.15 -8.00
C THR A 241 10.63 6.56 -7.48
N VAL A 242 9.68 6.71 -6.56
CA VAL A 242 9.48 7.95 -5.80
C VAL A 242 10.77 8.40 -5.12
N PHE A 243 11.54 7.45 -4.56
CA PHE A 243 12.85 7.73 -3.96
C PHE A 243 13.81 8.43 -4.93
N VAL A 244 13.93 7.94 -6.17
CA VAL A 244 14.85 8.54 -7.16
C VAL A 244 14.35 9.90 -7.63
N ASP A 245 13.03 10.07 -7.80
CA ASP A 245 12.45 11.37 -8.14
C ASP A 245 12.74 12.42 -7.04
N GLN A 246 12.57 12.03 -5.77
CA GLN A 246 12.91 12.85 -4.61
C GLN A 246 14.41 13.12 -4.49
N LEU A 247 15.27 12.13 -4.80
CA LEU A 247 16.72 12.33 -4.83
C LEU A 247 17.12 13.37 -5.89
N PHE A 248 16.52 13.31 -7.08
CA PHE A 248 16.76 14.31 -8.11
C PHE A 248 16.31 15.69 -7.66
N ASP A 249 15.11 15.81 -7.08
CA ASP A 249 14.62 17.08 -6.53
C ASP A 249 15.49 17.59 -5.37
N PHE A 250 16.00 16.71 -4.50
CA PHE A 250 16.95 17.07 -3.45
C PHE A 250 18.24 17.65 -4.04
N ILE A 251 18.83 16.99 -5.04
CA ILE A 251 20.07 17.43 -5.70
C ILE A 251 19.87 18.70 -6.54
N GLY A 252 18.70 18.90 -7.13
CA GLY A 252 18.39 20.11 -7.91
C GLY A 252 17.97 21.30 -7.07
N ASN A 253 17.02 21.07 -6.16
CA ASN A 253 16.18 22.13 -5.57
C ASN A 253 16.19 22.13 -4.03
N GLY A 254 16.86 21.18 -3.37
CA GLY A 254 16.94 21.11 -1.91
C GLY A 254 15.66 20.64 -1.24
N GLY A 255 14.92 19.73 -1.87
CA GLY A 255 13.80 19.01 -1.25
C GLY A 255 14.23 18.09 -0.10
N SER A 256 13.49 17.00 0.13
CA SER A 256 13.83 15.96 1.12
C SER A 256 13.70 14.57 0.52
N ILE A 257 14.46 13.62 1.04
CA ILE A 257 14.55 12.23 0.58
C ILE A 257 13.84 11.31 1.58
N GLN A 258 12.88 10.53 1.09
CA GLN A 258 12.24 9.45 1.86
C GLN A 258 12.81 8.10 1.42
N LEU A 259 13.67 7.51 2.25
CA LEU A 259 14.34 6.24 1.95
C LEU A 259 13.39 5.03 2.01
N GLU A 260 12.18 5.19 2.53
CA GLU A 260 11.14 4.16 2.60
C GLU A 260 10.35 4.00 1.29
N THR A 261 10.57 4.88 0.30
CA THR A 261 9.80 4.92 -0.95
C THR A 261 10.38 4.23 -2.19
N PRO A 262 11.48 3.43 -2.16
CA PRO A 262 12.05 2.83 -3.37
C PRO A 262 11.24 1.64 -3.88
N TYR A 263 10.05 1.37 -3.34
CA TYR A 263 9.16 0.29 -3.76
C TYR A 263 7.93 0.81 -4.51
N TYR A 264 7.79 2.13 -4.63
CA TYR A 264 6.68 2.79 -5.30
C TYR A 264 7.15 3.43 -6.59
N TYR A 265 6.48 3.10 -7.68
CA TYR A 265 6.84 3.60 -9.00
C TYR A 265 6.64 5.11 -9.13
N SER A 266 7.60 5.76 -9.78
CA SER A 266 7.47 7.13 -10.30
C SER A 266 8.13 7.19 -11.67
N SER A 267 7.60 8.03 -12.57
CA SER A 267 8.22 8.21 -13.90
C SER A 267 9.59 8.88 -13.83
N THR A 268 9.96 9.50 -12.68
CA THR A 268 11.20 10.27 -12.41
C THR A 268 11.49 11.44 -13.37
N LYS A 269 10.75 11.54 -14.49
CA LYS A 269 10.95 12.51 -15.56
C LYS A 269 10.74 13.93 -15.06
N PHE A 270 9.74 14.14 -14.20
CA PHE A 270 9.47 15.45 -13.62
C PHE A 270 10.62 15.93 -12.74
N GLY A 271 11.08 15.11 -11.78
CA GLY A 271 12.24 15.42 -10.94
C GLY A 271 13.50 15.61 -11.77
N GLN A 272 13.70 14.81 -12.82
CA GLN A 272 14.83 14.92 -13.75
C GLN A 272 14.85 16.29 -14.46
N GLU A 273 13.76 16.65 -15.14
CA GLU A 273 13.67 17.89 -15.93
C GLU A 273 13.77 19.14 -15.04
N ARG A 274 13.03 19.15 -13.92
CA ARG A 274 13.03 20.27 -12.97
C ARG A 274 14.41 20.52 -12.36
N SER A 275 15.19 19.46 -12.17
CA SER A 275 16.49 19.50 -11.47
C SER A 275 17.69 19.61 -12.41
N GLY A 276 17.46 19.70 -13.73
CA GLY A 276 18.53 19.78 -14.74
C GLY A 276 19.41 18.53 -14.79
N ILE A 277 18.83 17.35 -14.55
CA ILE A 277 19.53 16.07 -14.50
C ILE A 277 19.64 15.47 -15.90
N VAL A 278 20.85 15.04 -16.27
CA VAL A 278 21.11 14.30 -17.51
C VAL A 278 21.58 12.90 -17.17
N ILE A 279 20.80 11.88 -17.55
CA ILE A 279 21.15 10.47 -17.34
C ILE A 279 22.18 10.05 -18.39
N LEU A 280 23.29 9.45 -17.94
CA LEU A 280 24.36 8.93 -18.78
C LEU A 280 24.22 7.43 -18.99
N GLU A 281 23.99 6.68 -17.90
CA GLU A 281 23.86 5.22 -17.89
C GLU A 281 22.79 4.84 -16.88
N LYS A 282 22.01 3.79 -17.18
CA LYS A 282 20.93 3.32 -16.31
C LYS A 282 20.79 1.80 -16.41
N THR A 283 20.62 1.17 -15.26
CA THR A 283 20.11 -0.19 -15.09
C THR A 283 18.90 -0.15 -14.15
N ASN A 284 18.30 -1.30 -13.85
CA ASN A 284 17.20 -1.36 -12.87
C ASN A 284 17.65 -1.06 -11.43
N THR A 285 18.94 -1.14 -11.14
CA THR A 285 19.49 -0.97 -9.78
C THR A 285 20.55 0.12 -9.69
N SER A 286 20.86 0.80 -10.79
CA SER A 286 21.84 1.89 -10.78
C SER A 286 21.57 2.95 -11.83
N VAL A 287 21.93 4.19 -11.53
CA VAL A 287 21.90 5.29 -12.48
C VAL A 287 23.12 6.18 -12.31
N LYS A 288 23.78 6.45 -13.42
CA LYS A 288 24.83 7.45 -13.53
C LYS A 288 24.26 8.68 -14.21
N PHE A 289 24.39 9.84 -13.59
CA PHE A 289 23.79 11.07 -14.09
C PHE A 289 24.67 12.27 -13.79
N THR A 290 24.42 13.37 -14.49
CA THR A 290 25.04 14.66 -14.22
C THR A 290 24.02 15.68 -13.79
N GLN A 291 24.41 16.52 -12.83
CA GLN A 291 23.75 17.78 -12.48
C GLN A 291 24.80 18.88 -12.59
N ALA A 292 24.52 19.90 -13.39
CA ALA A 292 25.53 20.88 -13.79
C ALA A 292 26.81 20.19 -14.30
N GLU A 293 27.97 20.45 -13.67
CA GLU A 293 29.27 19.86 -14.04
C GLU A 293 29.67 18.65 -13.17
N ARG A 294 28.79 18.19 -12.28
CA ARG A 294 29.07 17.07 -11.37
C ARG A 294 28.42 15.79 -11.84
N THR A 295 29.18 14.70 -11.82
CA THR A 295 28.69 13.35 -12.09
C THR A 295 28.40 12.62 -10.78
N PHE A 296 27.27 11.92 -10.76
CA PHE A 296 26.80 11.08 -9.68
C PHE A 296 26.61 9.65 -10.18
N ASP A 297 26.84 8.69 -9.29
CA ASP A 297 26.59 7.27 -9.50
C ASP A 297 25.80 6.74 -8.32
N LEU A 298 24.52 6.46 -8.54
CA LEU A 298 23.60 5.87 -7.57
C LEU A 298 23.51 4.37 -7.80
N SER A 299 23.66 3.57 -6.75
CA SER A 299 23.36 2.14 -6.74
C SER A 299 22.39 1.78 -5.61
N VAL A 300 21.47 0.86 -5.91
CA VAL A 300 20.70 0.10 -4.93
C VAL A 300 21.45 -1.20 -4.71
N ASP A 301 22.15 -1.30 -3.59
CA ASP A 301 23.02 -2.44 -3.30
C ASP A 301 22.18 -3.66 -2.85
N TYR A 302 21.11 -3.40 -2.09
CA TYR A 302 20.03 -4.35 -1.85
C TYR A 302 18.75 -3.62 -1.43
N ALA A 303 17.60 -4.22 -1.73
CA ALA A 303 16.29 -3.76 -1.29
C ALA A 303 15.41 -4.98 -0.97
N ARG A 304 14.74 -4.94 0.17
CA ARG A 304 13.84 -5.98 0.70
C ARG A 304 12.59 -5.29 1.23
N TYR A 305 11.46 -5.48 0.54
CA TYR A 305 10.20 -4.82 0.85
C TYR A 305 9.76 -5.07 2.30
N LYS A 306 9.46 -3.98 3.02
CA LYS A 306 9.12 -4.00 4.46
C LYS A 306 10.11 -4.81 5.30
N ASP A 307 11.40 -4.68 4.96
CA ASP A 307 12.50 -5.24 5.74
C ASP A 307 13.71 -4.30 5.76
N SER A 308 14.34 -4.02 4.61
CA SER A 308 15.52 -3.15 4.56
C SER A 308 15.88 -2.60 3.18
N LEU A 309 16.58 -1.47 3.16
CA LEU A 309 17.19 -0.88 1.98
C LEU A 309 18.65 -0.51 2.29
N HIS A 310 19.52 -0.64 1.28
CA HIS A 310 20.82 0.00 1.25
C HIS A 310 21.09 0.60 -0.13
N VAL A 311 21.40 1.89 -0.15
CA VAL A 311 21.76 2.63 -1.35
C VAL A 311 23.10 3.34 -1.15
N THR A 312 23.83 3.47 -2.24
CA THR A 312 25.09 4.20 -2.28
C THR A 312 25.02 5.24 -3.39
N LEU A 313 25.35 6.49 -3.07
CA LEU A 313 25.50 7.57 -4.04
C LEU A 313 26.95 8.08 -4.00
N LYS A 314 27.62 8.06 -5.15
CA LYS A 314 29.02 8.51 -5.28
C LYS A 314 29.13 9.74 -6.17
N SER A 315 30.08 10.61 -5.84
CA SER A 315 30.57 11.67 -6.73
C SER A 315 32.05 11.90 -6.47
N GLY A 316 32.91 11.60 -7.47
CA GLY A 316 34.35 11.56 -7.28
C GLY A 316 34.76 10.55 -6.21
N ASP A 317 35.54 10.98 -5.22
CA ASP A 317 36.03 10.15 -4.11
C ASP A 317 35.06 10.10 -2.90
N VAL A 318 33.94 10.83 -2.94
CA VAL A 318 32.96 10.87 -1.84
C VAL A 318 31.85 9.86 -2.10
N SER A 319 31.46 9.13 -1.05
CA SER A 319 30.39 8.14 -1.07
C SER A 319 29.43 8.40 0.09
N CYS A 320 28.15 8.60 -0.24
CA CYS A 320 27.05 8.74 0.71
C CYS A 320 26.25 7.44 0.75
N VAL A 321 25.90 6.99 1.96
CA VAL A 321 25.20 5.72 2.17
C VAL A 321 23.86 5.97 2.86
N GLY A 322 22.78 5.52 2.22
CA GLY A 322 21.43 5.56 2.75
C GLY A 322 20.97 4.16 3.13
N THR A 323 20.38 4.02 4.31
CA THR A 323 19.93 2.75 4.87
C THR A 323 18.57 2.91 5.55
N VAL A 324 17.75 1.87 5.40
CA VAL A 324 16.49 1.70 6.13
C VAL A 324 16.42 0.27 6.62
N ARG A 325 15.92 0.09 7.83
CA ARG A 325 15.45 -1.18 8.37
C ARG A 325 14.04 -0.93 8.91
N ASN A 326 13.03 -1.52 8.27
CA ASN A 326 11.63 -1.39 8.67
C ASN A 326 11.03 -2.80 8.77
N MET A 327 10.51 -3.18 9.94
CA MET A 327 9.92 -4.50 10.20
C MET A 327 8.59 -4.33 10.91
N ASP A 328 7.50 -4.75 10.26
CA ASP A 328 6.20 -4.80 10.95
C ASP A 328 6.20 -5.90 12.03
N ASP A 329 6.84 -7.05 11.74
CA ASP A 329 6.93 -8.20 12.63
C ASP A 329 8.27 -8.17 13.39
N VAL A 330 8.32 -7.40 14.47
CA VAL A 330 9.54 -7.20 15.27
C VAL A 330 10.02 -8.50 15.90
N LEU A 331 11.28 -8.86 15.68
CA LEU A 331 11.87 -10.06 16.27
C LEU A 331 12.05 -9.91 17.79
N PRO A 332 11.96 -10.99 18.59
CA PRO A 332 12.07 -10.91 20.05
C PRO A 332 13.33 -10.20 20.55
N GLY A 333 14.47 -10.41 19.90
CA GLY A 333 15.74 -9.76 20.26
C GLY A 333 15.82 -8.26 19.96
N MET A 334 14.84 -7.71 19.24
CA MET A 334 14.75 -6.27 18.93
C MET A 334 13.67 -5.57 19.75
N CYS A 335 12.81 -6.32 20.45
CA CYS A 335 11.78 -5.76 21.32
C CYS A 335 12.34 -5.49 22.71
N SER A 336 13.09 -4.39 22.84
CA SER A 336 13.77 -4.01 24.07
C SER A 336 13.91 -2.49 24.18
N ASP A 337 14.14 -1.99 25.40
CA ASP A 337 14.32 -0.56 25.66
C ASP A 337 15.54 0.03 24.95
N ASP A 338 16.58 -0.77 24.68
CA ASP A 338 17.73 -0.36 23.85
C ASP A 338 17.35 0.05 22.42
N ASN A 339 16.17 -0.37 21.94
CA ASN A 339 15.64 -0.03 20.62
C ASN A 339 14.42 0.90 20.70
N ALA A 340 14.12 1.49 21.87
CA ALA A 340 12.90 2.28 22.10
C ALA A 340 12.69 3.39 21.06
N ASP A 341 13.75 4.09 20.67
CA ASP A 341 13.70 5.20 19.69
C ASP A 341 13.31 4.75 18.27
N TYR A 342 13.39 3.44 18.01
CA TYR A 342 13.09 2.83 16.72
C TYR A 342 11.77 2.04 16.76
N LEU A 343 11.08 1.99 17.89
CA LEU A 343 9.85 1.22 18.07
C LEU A 343 8.61 2.13 18.03
N TRP A 344 7.71 1.87 17.08
CA TRP A 344 6.53 2.71 16.85
C TRP A 344 5.25 1.89 16.96
N LYS A 345 4.28 2.38 17.72
CA LYS A 345 3.02 1.65 17.92
C LYS A 345 2.19 1.65 16.63
N SER A 346 1.87 0.48 16.11
CA SER A 346 0.96 0.33 14.96
C SER A 346 -0.51 0.33 15.38
N SER A 347 -1.39 0.35 14.37
CA SER A 347 -2.84 0.19 14.55
C SER A 347 -3.24 -1.14 15.20
N SER A 348 -2.41 -2.19 15.05
CA SER A 348 -2.64 -3.48 15.71
C SER A 348 -2.50 -3.42 17.24
N GLY A 349 -1.82 -2.37 17.74
CA GLY A 349 -1.39 -2.27 19.13
C GLY A 349 0.02 -2.80 19.39
N ALA A 350 0.55 -3.67 18.52
CA ALA A 350 1.95 -4.07 18.54
C ALA A 350 2.85 -2.97 17.96
N TYR A 351 4.10 -2.94 18.42
CA TYR A 351 5.13 -2.05 17.93
C TYR A 351 5.82 -2.64 16.71
N THR A 352 6.04 -1.78 15.71
CA THR A 352 6.90 -2.03 14.54
C THR A 352 8.28 -1.44 14.80
N TYR A 353 9.28 -1.89 14.06
CA TYR A 353 10.64 -1.37 14.15
C TYR A 353 10.96 -0.57 12.89
N GLU A 354 11.44 0.67 13.05
CA GLU A 354 11.94 1.49 11.96
C GLU A 354 13.20 2.25 12.38
N ARG A 355 14.29 2.01 11.65
CA ARG A 355 15.55 2.74 11.78
C ARG A 355 16.06 3.13 10.41
N MET A 356 16.37 4.41 10.24
CA MET A 356 16.89 4.97 8.99
C MET A 356 17.90 6.08 9.26
N ASN A 357 18.74 6.40 8.27
CA ASN A 357 19.74 7.47 8.36
C ASN A 357 19.56 8.53 7.25
N SER A 358 18.30 8.90 6.96
CA SER A 358 17.98 9.85 5.87
C SER A 358 18.70 11.19 6.05
N ARG A 359 18.75 11.72 7.27
CA ARG A 359 19.43 13.00 7.57
C ARG A 359 20.94 12.93 7.35
N GLU A 360 21.59 11.84 7.75
CA GLU A 360 23.02 11.65 7.52
C GLU A 360 23.32 11.47 6.02
N PHE A 361 22.43 10.77 5.30
CA PHE A 361 22.54 10.61 3.86
C PHE A 361 22.40 11.96 3.15
N GLU A 362 21.36 12.74 3.46
CA GLU A 362 21.15 14.09 2.94
C GLU A 362 22.32 15.03 3.26
N ALA A 363 22.78 15.05 4.51
CA ALA A 363 23.91 15.89 4.93
C ALA A 363 25.20 15.54 4.17
N CYS A 364 25.44 14.25 3.90
CA CYS A 364 26.56 13.83 3.06
C CYS A 364 26.43 14.36 1.62
N ILE A 365 25.22 14.29 1.03
CA ILE A 365 24.96 14.80 -0.32
C ILE A 365 25.13 16.32 -0.35
N ASP A 366 24.63 17.04 0.64
CA ASP A 366 24.84 18.48 0.77
C ASP A 366 26.33 18.84 0.92
N GLY A 367 27.10 17.99 1.58
CA GLY A 367 28.57 18.08 1.63
C GLY A 367 29.20 17.97 0.23
N ILE A 368 28.77 17.02 -0.60
CA ILE A 368 29.19 16.92 -2.02
C ILE A 368 28.78 18.19 -2.78
N LEU A 369 27.57 18.68 -2.51
CA LEU A 369 27.00 19.81 -3.22
C LEU A 369 27.59 21.16 -2.79
N GLY A 370 28.22 21.22 -1.62
CA GLY A 370 28.76 22.44 -1.02
C GLY A 370 27.68 23.31 -0.36
N ARG A 371 26.57 22.70 0.09
CA ARG A 371 25.43 23.39 0.70
C ARG A 371 25.48 23.46 2.22
N ASN A 372 26.58 23.05 2.84
CA ASN A 372 26.73 23.02 4.30
C ASN A 372 26.11 24.26 4.96
N GLN A 373 25.12 23.99 5.83
CA GLN A 373 24.46 24.98 6.67
C GLN A 373 25.53 25.65 7.54
N ASN A 374 25.90 26.88 7.18
CA ASN A 374 26.34 27.83 8.19
C ASN A 374 25.08 28.13 9.01
N ASP A 375 24.93 27.50 10.18
CA ASP A 375 24.39 28.09 11.40
C ASP A 375 24.65 27.18 12.61
#